data_AF-W2CMR7-F1
#
_entry.id   AF-W2CMR7-F1
#
_cell.length_a   1.000
_cell.length_b   1.000
_cell.length_c   1.000
_cell.angle_alpha   90.00
_cell.angle_beta   90.00
_cell.angle_gamma   90.00
#
_symmetry.space_group_name_H-M   'P 1'
#
loop_
_entity.id
_entity.type
_entity.pdbx_description
1 polymer ?
#
loop_
_entity_poly.entity_id
_entity_poly.type
_entity_poly.pdbx_seq_one_letter_code
_entity_poly.pdbx_strand_id
1 'polypeptide(L)'
;MPVKLNKVLKDLNVGLQTVVDYLRGKRFEVESNPNVRIPDEQYTLLVKEFGKNLPESERSRLLEKAAPTETCRELTVAVCDTKKHAGN
;
A
#
# COMPACT_ATOMS: atom_id res chain seq x y z
N MET A 1 -7.05 -13.18 -0.17
CA MET A 1 -6.12 -14.27 0.19
C MET A 1 -4.92 -13.69 0.93
N PRO A 2 -4.41 -14.32 2.00
CA PRO A 2 -3.25 -13.81 2.73
C PRO A 2 -1.97 -13.83 1.86
N VAL A 3 -1.29 -12.69 1.74
CA VAL A 3 -0.09 -12.51 0.91
C VAL A 3 1.15 -12.45 1.79
N LYS A 4 2.25 -13.08 1.36
CA LYS A 4 3.54 -12.97 2.07
C LYS A 4 4.06 -11.54 2.04
N LEU A 5 4.49 -11.03 3.18
CA LEU A 5 5.05 -9.69 3.33
C LEU A 5 6.22 -9.45 2.37
N ASN A 6 7.14 -10.41 2.22
CA ASN A 6 8.24 -10.34 1.26
C ASN A 6 7.81 -10.10 -0.20
N LYS A 7 6.61 -10.58 -0.58
CA LYS A 7 6.04 -10.30 -1.92
C LYS A 7 5.68 -8.82 -2.02
N VAL A 8 4.99 -8.31 -1.00
CA VAL A 8 4.51 -6.92 -0.91
C VAL A 8 5.67 -5.93 -0.88
N LEU A 9 6.74 -6.23 -0.14
CA LEU A 9 7.95 -5.40 -0.09
C LEU A 9 8.58 -5.21 -1.47
N LYS A 10 8.64 -6.29 -2.26
CA LYS A 10 9.19 -6.27 -3.62
C LYS A 10 8.27 -5.56 -4.62
N ASP A 11 6.96 -5.75 -4.46
CA ASP A 11 5.93 -5.16 -5.31
C ASP A 11 5.90 -3.63 -5.14
N LEU A 12 5.94 -3.16 -3.89
CA LEU A 12 5.90 -1.74 -3.55
C LEU A 12 7.28 -1.07 -3.51
N ASN A 13 8.37 -1.83 -3.66
CA ASN A 13 9.76 -1.36 -3.49
C ASN A 13 9.99 -0.64 -2.13
N VAL A 14 9.53 -1.25 -1.04
CA VAL A 14 9.61 -0.69 0.32
C VAL A 14 10.35 -1.62 1.30
N GLY A 15 10.96 -1.04 2.32
CA GLY A 15 11.64 -1.79 3.38
C GLY A 15 10.69 -2.46 4.37
N LEU A 16 11.10 -3.61 4.92
CA LEU A 16 10.33 -4.35 5.94
C LEU A 16 9.99 -3.47 7.14
N GLN A 17 10.97 -2.73 7.67
CA GLN A 17 10.77 -1.86 8.83
C GLN A 17 9.72 -0.78 8.56
N THR A 18 9.77 -0.13 7.40
CA THR A 18 8.82 0.93 7.02
C THR A 18 7.37 0.41 6.99
N VAL A 19 7.18 -0.80 6.46
CA VAL A 19 5.86 -1.43 6.40
C VAL A 19 5.36 -1.82 7.80
N VAL A 20 6.24 -2.41 8.62
CA VAL A 20 5.91 -2.82 9.99
C VAL A 20 5.55 -1.61 10.85
N ASP A 21 6.31 -0.53 10.75
CA ASP A 21 6.08 0.73 11.47
C ASP A 21 4.74 1.36 11.08
N TYR A 22 4.45 1.42 9.77
CA TYR A 22 3.18 1.91 9.26
C TYR A 22 1.97 1.12 9.77
N LEU A 23 2.05 -0.22 9.73
CA LEU A 23 0.97 -1.09 10.21
C LEU A 23 0.78 -0.96 11.74
N ARG A 24 1.88 -0.87 12.52
CA ARG A 24 1.79 -0.58 13.96
C ARG A 24 1.10 0.75 14.25
N GLY A 25 1.40 1.80 13.48
CA GLY A 25 0.76 3.11 13.60
C GLY A 25 -0.75 3.06 13.36
N LYS A 26 -1.21 2.13 12.52
CA LYS A 26 -2.62 1.87 12.23
C LYS A 26 -3.32 0.90 13.21
N ARG A 27 -2.66 0.55 14.32
CA ARG A 27 -3.13 -0.42 15.33
C ARG A 27 -3.20 -1.87 14.85
N PHE A 28 -2.46 -2.24 13.80
CA PHE A 28 -2.30 -3.63 13.40
C PHE A 28 -1.08 -4.26 14.08
N GLU A 29 -1.27 -5.45 14.64
CA GLU A 29 -0.18 -6.27 15.15
C GLU A 29 0.46 -7.03 13.99
N VAL A 30 1.61 -6.53 13.51
CA VAL A 30 2.41 -7.20 12.49
C VAL A 30 3.79 -7.52 13.04
N GLU A 31 4.25 -8.74 12.77
CA GLU A 31 5.60 -9.19 13.13
C GLU A 31 6.61 -8.74 12.07
N SER A 32 7.79 -8.30 12.51
CA SER A 32 8.89 -7.85 11.65
C SER A 32 9.63 -9.02 11.00
N ASN A 33 8.90 -9.86 10.29
CA ASN A 33 9.41 -11.07 9.68
C ASN A 33 8.92 -11.16 8.21
N PRO A 34 9.81 -11.27 7.22
CA PRO A 34 9.45 -11.23 5.80
C PRO A 34 8.56 -12.41 5.36
N ASN A 35 8.55 -13.51 6.12
CA ASN A 35 7.73 -14.69 5.85
C ASN A 35 6.30 -14.57 6.39
N VAL A 36 6.00 -13.50 7.14
CA VAL A 36 4.66 -13.22 7.68
C VAL A 36 3.68 -13.08 6.53
N ARG A 37 2.47 -13.58 6.75
CA ARG A 37 1.36 -13.41 5.82
C ARG A 37 0.47 -12.31 6.35
N ILE A 38 0.21 -11.31 5.51
CA ILE A 38 -0.71 -10.22 5.82
C ILE A 38 -2.06 -10.48 5.14
N PRO A 39 -3.20 -10.17 5.79
CA PRO A 39 -4.52 -10.20 5.15
C PRO A 39 -4.64 -9.10 4.09
N ASP A 40 -5.63 -9.26 3.21
CA ASP A 40 -5.88 -8.32 2.11
C ASP A 40 -6.14 -6.90 2.64
N GLU A 41 -6.78 -6.73 3.81
CA GLU A 41 -6.98 -5.41 4.44
C GLU A 41 -5.67 -4.67 4.70
N GLN A 42 -4.66 -5.36 5.25
CA GLN A 42 -3.35 -4.78 5.48
C GLN A 42 -2.65 -4.48 4.15
N TYR A 43 -2.76 -5.39 3.18
CA TYR A 43 -2.21 -5.16 1.84
C TYR A 43 -2.82 -3.91 1.17
N THR A 44 -4.13 -3.72 1.26
CA THR A 44 -4.84 -2.55 0.73
C THR A 44 -4.30 -1.25 1.33
N LEU A 45 -4.05 -1.22 2.64
CA LEU A 45 -3.49 -0.04 3.29
C LEU A 45 -2.08 0.27 2.79
N LEU A 46 -1.26 -0.76 2.61
CA LEU A 46 0.10 -0.61 2.08
C LEU A 46 0.10 -0.12 0.63
N VAL A 47 -0.75 -0.69 -0.23
CA VAL A 47 -0.92 -0.22 -1.61
C VAL A 47 -1.47 1.20 -1.64
N LYS A 48 -2.37 1.56 -0.72
CA LYS A 48 -2.95 2.92 -0.68
C LYS A 48 -1.92 3.98 -0.31
N GLU A 49 -1.00 3.68 0.60
CA GLU A 49 0.04 4.64 1.01
C GLU A 49 1.30 4.57 0.15
N PHE A 50 1.88 3.39 -0.01
CA PHE A 50 3.12 3.21 -0.76
C PHE A 50 2.90 3.07 -2.26
N GLY A 51 1.70 2.68 -2.70
CA GLY A 51 1.35 2.67 -4.13
C GLY A 51 1.15 4.07 -4.72
N LYS A 52 1.20 5.15 -3.92
CA LYS A 52 1.33 6.53 -4.44
C LYS A 52 2.67 6.77 -5.13
N ASN A 53 3.70 6.01 -4.77
CA ASN A 53 5.00 6.04 -5.44
C ASN A 53 5.05 5.20 -6.73
N LEU A 54 3.99 4.42 -7.01
CA LEU A 54 3.87 3.61 -8.22
C LEU A 54 3.07 4.35 -9.30
N PRO A 55 3.25 3.98 -10.59
CA PRO A 55 2.42 4.53 -11.65
C PRO A 55 0.94 4.21 -11.40
N GLU A 56 0.06 5.17 -11.72
CA GLU A 56 -1.38 5.08 -11.47
C GLU A 56 -2.03 3.82 -12.06
N SER A 57 -1.53 3.36 -13.23
CA SER A 57 -2.00 2.14 -13.89
C SER A 57 -1.79 0.89 -13.01
N GLU A 58 -0.62 0.75 -12.39
CA GLU A 58 -0.32 -0.38 -11.50
C GLU A 58 -1.08 -0.26 -10.18
N ARG A 59 -1.15 0.95 -9.63
CA ARG A 59 -1.93 1.24 -8.41
C ARG A 59 -3.39 0.81 -8.58
N SER A 60 -4.04 1.21 -9.67
CA SER A 60 -5.43 0.87 -9.98
C SER A 60 -5.67 -0.64 -9.95
N ARG A 61 -4.76 -1.40 -10.57
CA ARG A 61 -4.83 -2.85 -10.69
C ARG A 61 -4.61 -3.58 -9.36
N LEU A 62 -3.80 -3.01 -8.47
CA LEU A 62 -3.57 -3.58 -7.13
C LEU A 62 -4.74 -3.29 -6.18
N LEU A 63 -5.35 -2.10 -6.26
CA LEU A 63 -6.53 -1.73 -5.47
C LEU A 63 -7.79 -2.51 -5.88
N GLU A 64 -7.99 -2.76 -7.18
CA GLU A 64 -9.14 -3.53 -7.68
C GLU A 64 -9.18 -4.96 -7.13
N LYS A 65 -8.01 -5.54 -6.83
CA LYS A 65 -7.90 -6.89 -6.27
C LYS A 65 -8.22 -6.97 -4.78
N ALA A 66 -8.51 -5.85 -4.11
CA ALA A 66 -8.44 -5.76 -2.65
C ALA A 66 -9.69 -5.17 -1.95
N ALA A 67 -10.83 -5.03 -2.63
CA ALA A 67 -12.09 -4.56 -2.02
C ALA A 67 -12.96 -5.72 -1.47
N PRO A 68 -13.84 -5.53 -0.44
CA PRO A 68 -14.22 -4.29 0.25
C PRO A 68 -14.16 -4.34 1.81
N THR A 69 -13.61 -3.33 2.49
CA THR A 69 -14.12 -2.91 3.82
C THR A 69 -13.95 -1.40 4.03
N GLU A 70 -15.03 -0.78 4.47
CA GLU A 70 -15.14 0.62 4.83
C GLU A 70 -14.38 0.89 6.13
N THR A 71 -13.53 1.91 6.14
CA THR A 71 -13.33 2.72 7.35
C THR A 71 -13.13 4.16 6.91
N CYS A 72 -14.24 4.87 7.06
CA CYS A 72 -14.39 6.29 6.86
C CYS A 72 -14.04 7.00 8.19
N ARG A 73 -12.95 7.77 8.21
CA ARG A 73 -12.82 9.12 8.81
C ARG A 73 -11.40 9.66 8.64
N GLU A 74 -11.31 10.73 7.83
CA GLU A 74 -10.41 11.91 7.84
C GLU A 74 -9.03 11.78 8.53
N LEU A 75 -7.91 12.19 7.94
CA LEU A 75 -7.55 13.49 7.34
C LEU A 75 -6.63 13.27 6.11
N THR A 76 -6.97 13.82 4.94
CA THR A 76 -6.48 15.10 4.39
C THR A 76 -5.18 14.99 3.59
N VAL A 77 -5.31 15.39 2.31
CA VAL A 77 -4.34 15.83 1.29
C VAL A 77 -3.06 15.01 1.05
N ALA A 78 -2.87 14.56 -0.18
CA ALA A 78 -2.05 15.31 -1.15
C ALA A 78 -1.92 14.52 -2.46
N VAL A 79 -1.92 15.30 -3.53
CA VAL A 79 -1.83 14.93 -4.94
C VAL A 79 -0.44 14.35 -5.26
N CYS A 80 -0.37 13.33 -6.11
CA CYS A 80 0.81 13.07 -6.95
C CYS A 80 0.33 13.19 -8.39
N ASP A 81 0.19 14.43 -8.86
CA ASP A 81 1.17 15.21 -9.62
C ASP A 81 1.19 14.76 -11.08
N THR A 82 0.40 15.49 -11.86
CA THR A 82 0.41 15.51 -13.30
C THR A 82 1.80 15.90 -13.79
N LYS A 83 2.64 14.93 -14.17
CA LYS A 83 3.78 15.23 -15.03
C LYS A 83 3.29 15.38 -16.46
N LYS A 84 2.90 16.62 -16.81
CA LYS A 84 2.93 17.13 -18.18
C LYS A 84 4.25 16.70 -18.83
N HIS A 85 4.18 16.07 -19.98
CA HIS A 85 5.14 16.37 -21.04
C HIS A 85 4.36 17.05 -22.15
N ALA A 86 4.81 18.26 -22.48
CA ALA A 86 4.18 19.17 -23.42
C ALA A 86 4.06 18.53 -24.82
N GLY A 87 2.98 18.87 -25.51
CA GLY A 87 2.83 18.59 -26.92
C GLY A 87 3.54 19.61 -27.81
N ASN A 88 3.60 19.20 -29.08
CA ASN A 88 3.97 19.88 -30.32
C ASN A 88 5.46 20.14 -30.57
#